data_AF-A0AAV0A918-F1
#
_entry.id   AF-A0AAV0A918-F1
#
_cell.length_a   1.000
_cell.length_b   1.000
_cell.length_c   1.000
_cell.angle_alpha   90.00
_cell.angle_beta   90.00
_cell.angle_gamma   90.00
#
_symmetry.space_group_name_H-M   'P 1'
#
loop_
_entity.id
_entity.type
_entity.pdbx_description
1 polymer ?
#
loop_
_entity_poly.entity_id
_entity_poly.type
_entity_poly.pdbx_seq_one_letter_code
_entity_poly.pdbx_strand_id
1 'polypeptide(L)'
;MRAMARAAGEDCPLFTPPGGETLEQVKARAKDFFDCICQLIVGETGQREGVFPGAPGSSLESCLAEVFPVRNCLQLHPDGGIPGLAASILVVSHGAYMRSLFGYLLSDLKCSLPATLGKFELSSVTPNTGISVFIVDCEEGREPAIQCVCMNFQEHLNGVREKH
;
A
#
# COMPACT_ATOMS: atom_id res chain seq x y z
N MET A 1 9.92 25.58 3.44
CA MET A 1 8.47 25.29 3.49
C MET A 1 7.79 25.89 4.72
N ARG A 2 8.06 25.46 5.96
CA ARG A 2 7.37 25.99 7.17
C ARG A 2 7.47 27.52 7.34
N ALA A 3 8.62 28.11 7.04
CA ALA A 3 8.79 29.57 7.08
C ALA A 3 7.95 30.29 6.02
N MET A 4 7.81 29.72 4.83
CA MET A 4 6.99 30.26 3.73
C MET A 4 5.50 30.14 4.05
N ALA A 5 5.07 29.00 4.60
CA ALA A 5 3.69 28.79 5.06
C ALA A 5 3.29 29.85 6.11
N ARG A 6 4.13 30.05 7.13
CA ARG A 6 3.94 31.08 8.14
C ARG A 6 3.87 32.50 7.55
N ALA A 7 4.71 32.80 6.57
CA ALA A 7 4.70 34.10 5.89
C ALA A 7 3.41 34.32 5.06
N ALA A 8 2.81 33.24 4.56
CA ALA A 8 1.54 33.25 3.84
C ALA A 8 0.30 33.18 4.75
N GLY A 9 0.47 33.02 6.06
CA GLY A 9 -0.65 32.82 7.00
C GLY A 9 -1.30 31.44 6.90
N GLU A 10 -0.60 30.46 6.31
CA GLU A 10 -1.07 29.08 6.14
C GLU A 10 -0.26 28.09 6.98
N ASP A 11 -0.85 26.93 7.25
CA ASP A 11 -0.21 25.84 7.99
C ASP A 11 0.26 24.70 7.06
N CYS A 12 1.36 24.05 7.44
CA CYS A 12 1.75 22.79 6.82
C CYS A 12 0.87 21.64 7.34
N PRO A 13 0.47 20.67 6.52
CA PRO A 13 0.95 20.41 5.15
C PRO A 13 0.09 21.02 4.03
N LEU A 14 -0.89 21.88 4.34
CA LEU A 14 -1.83 22.41 3.33
C LEU A 14 -1.18 23.46 2.41
N PHE A 15 -0.24 24.24 2.95
CA PHE A 15 0.50 25.22 2.16
C PHE A 15 1.28 24.59 1.00
N THR A 16 1.01 25.06 -0.21
CA THR A 16 1.74 24.69 -1.42
C THR A 16 2.64 25.85 -1.86
N PRO A 17 3.98 25.69 -1.85
CA PRO A 17 4.88 26.75 -2.30
C PRO A 17 4.73 27.00 -3.81
N PRO A 18 5.08 28.20 -4.31
CA PRO A 18 5.09 28.47 -5.75
C PRO A 18 5.90 27.41 -6.53
N GLY A 19 5.28 26.84 -7.57
CA GLY A 19 5.87 25.76 -8.38
C GLY A 19 5.85 24.37 -7.73
N GLY A 20 5.36 24.24 -6.50
CA GLY A 20 5.14 22.95 -5.84
C GLY A 20 3.82 22.28 -6.25
N GLU A 21 3.74 20.98 -6.04
CA GLU A 21 2.49 20.23 -6.22
C GLU A 21 1.59 20.36 -4.98
N THR A 22 0.29 20.51 -5.22
CA THR A 22 -0.75 20.45 -4.18
C THR A 22 -0.99 19.01 -3.73
N LEU A 23 -1.60 18.84 -2.55
CA LEU A 23 -1.97 17.50 -2.05
C LEU A 23 -2.91 16.75 -3.00
N GLU A 24 -3.86 17.47 -3.63
CA GLU A 24 -4.79 16.89 -4.60
C GLU A 24 -4.08 16.43 -5.87
N GLN A 25 -3.10 17.19 -6.38
CA GLN A 25 -2.30 16.76 -7.53
C GLN A 25 -1.49 15.50 -7.22
N VAL A 26 -0.87 15.43 -6.03
CA VAL A 26 -0.13 14.23 -5.60
C VAL A 26 -1.07 13.04 -5.44
N LYS A 27 -2.28 13.25 -4.89
CA LYS A 27 -3.30 12.21 -4.75
C LYS A 27 -3.81 11.71 -6.10
N ALA A 28 -4.05 12.60 -7.06
CA ALA A 28 -4.46 12.23 -8.42
C ALA A 28 -3.43 11.31 -9.08
N ARG A 29 -2.14 11.66 -9.03
CA ARG A 29 -1.07 10.79 -9.56
C ARG A 29 -0.98 9.45 -8.82
N ALA A 30 -1.21 9.45 -7.51
CA ALA A 30 -1.21 8.22 -6.72
C ALA A 30 -2.36 7.27 -7.13
N LYS A 31 -3.54 7.84 -7.39
CA LYS A 31 -4.69 7.10 -7.92
C LYS A 31 -4.39 6.56 -9.32
N ASP A 32 -3.92 7.40 -10.24
CA ASP A 32 -3.61 6.98 -11.61
C ASP A 32 -2.59 5.83 -11.64
N PHE A 33 -1.56 5.91 -10.79
CA PHE A 33 -0.57 4.84 -10.63
C PHE A 33 -1.19 3.54 -10.12
N PHE A 34 -2.05 3.62 -9.10
CA PHE A 34 -2.71 2.45 -8.54
C PHE A 34 -3.67 1.80 -9.56
N ASP A 35 -4.48 2.60 -10.24
CA ASP A 35 -5.41 2.13 -11.28
C ASP A 35 -4.64 1.46 -12.43
N CYS A 36 -3.49 2.01 -12.82
CA CYS A 36 -2.59 1.41 -13.80
C CYS A 36 -2.09 0.03 -13.36
N ILE A 37 -1.67 -0.13 -12.09
CA ILE A 37 -1.26 -1.44 -11.55
C ILE A 37 -2.42 -2.44 -11.60
N CYS A 38 -3.61 -2.05 -11.14
CA CYS A 38 -4.78 -2.92 -11.14
C CYS A 38 -5.11 -3.40 -12.57
N GLN A 39 -5.11 -2.48 -13.54
CA GLN A 39 -5.37 -2.80 -14.95
C GLN A 39 -4.30 -3.71 -15.55
N LEU A 40 -3.02 -3.50 -15.22
CA LEU A 40 -1.92 -4.36 -15.68
C LEU A 40 -2.11 -5.80 -15.18
N ILE A 41 -2.43 -5.98 -13.89
CA ILE A 41 -2.61 -7.31 -13.32
C ILE A 41 -3.85 -8.01 -13.90
N VAL A 42 -5.00 -7.31 -13.99
CA VAL A 42 -6.22 -7.87 -14.57
C VAL A 42 -6.05 -8.20 -16.06
N GLY A 43 -5.34 -7.35 -16.81
CA GLY A 43 -5.05 -7.60 -18.22
C GLY A 43 -4.09 -8.77 -18.46
N GLU A 44 -3.12 -8.98 -17.56
CA GLU A 44 -2.16 -10.08 -17.65
C GLU A 44 -2.77 -11.43 -17.22
N THR A 45 -3.69 -11.44 -16.26
CA THR A 45 -4.39 -12.67 -15.83
C THR A 45 -5.36 -13.19 -16.90
N GLY A 46 -6.03 -12.29 -17.66
CA GLY A 46 -6.89 -12.67 -18.78
C GLY A 46 -6.17 -13.31 -19.98
N GLN A 47 -4.84 -13.15 -20.09
CA GLN A 47 -4.01 -13.78 -21.12
C GLN A 47 -3.33 -15.08 -20.65
N ARG A 48 -3.46 -15.41 -19.35
CA ARG A 48 -2.76 -16.55 -18.71
C ARG A 48 -3.62 -17.79 -18.51
N GLU A 49 -4.86 -17.84 -19.02
CA GLU A 49 -5.74 -19.02 -18.94
C GLU A 49 -5.22 -20.27 -19.69
N GLY A 50 -4.02 -20.24 -20.28
CA GLY A 50 -3.49 -21.32 -21.10
C GLY A 50 -2.31 -22.14 -20.55
N VAL A 51 -1.65 -21.81 -19.43
CA VAL A 51 -0.31 -22.40 -19.17
C VAL A 51 0.03 -22.69 -17.69
N PHE A 52 0.05 -24.01 -17.41
CA PHE A 52 0.65 -24.82 -16.32
C PHE A 52 -0.09 -25.02 -14.97
N PRO A 53 -0.42 -26.29 -14.61
CA PRO A 53 -0.60 -26.72 -13.23
C PRO A 53 0.74 -26.58 -12.49
N GLY A 54 0.79 -25.68 -11.50
CA GLY A 54 2.00 -25.39 -10.72
C GLY A 54 2.50 -26.60 -9.94
N ALA A 55 3.79 -26.90 -10.07
CA ALA A 55 4.55 -27.76 -9.17
C ALA A 55 4.50 -27.20 -7.72
N PRO A 56 4.69 -28.05 -6.67
CA PRO A 56 4.61 -27.63 -5.27
C PRO A 56 5.89 -26.87 -4.86
N GLY A 57 6.04 -25.65 -5.36
CA GLY A 57 6.96 -24.63 -4.83
C GLY A 57 6.22 -23.78 -3.79
N SER A 58 6.92 -23.33 -2.75
CA SER A 58 6.36 -22.46 -1.70
C SER A 58 5.62 -21.28 -2.33
N SER A 59 4.34 -21.15 -1.99
CA SER A 59 3.46 -20.12 -2.56
C SER A 59 3.91 -18.71 -2.16
N LEU A 60 3.60 -17.69 -2.98
CA LEU A 60 3.97 -16.29 -2.69
C LEU A 60 3.47 -15.84 -1.31
N GLU A 61 2.31 -16.35 -0.87
CA GLU A 61 1.78 -16.07 0.47
C GLU A 61 2.70 -16.61 1.57
N SER A 62 3.29 -17.79 1.35
CA SER A 62 4.19 -18.42 2.32
C SER A 62 5.43 -17.56 2.55
N CYS A 63 6.04 -17.04 1.47
CA CYS A 63 7.19 -16.15 1.56
C CYS A 63 6.85 -14.82 2.24
N LEU A 64 5.68 -14.24 1.95
CA LEU A 64 5.26 -13.00 2.62
C LEU A 64 4.93 -13.23 4.10
N ALA A 65 4.35 -14.38 4.44
CA ALA A 65 3.99 -14.74 5.81
C ALA A 65 5.19 -15.05 6.71
N GLU A 66 6.38 -15.32 6.15
CA GLU A 66 7.62 -15.46 6.92
C GLU A 66 8.09 -14.12 7.52
N VAL A 67 7.77 -13.00 6.87
CA VAL A 67 8.28 -11.67 7.24
C VAL A 67 7.18 -10.76 7.78
N PHE A 68 5.97 -10.86 7.24
CA PHE A 68 4.85 -9.98 7.55
C PHE A 68 3.69 -10.75 8.18
N PRO A 69 2.82 -10.10 8.97
CA PRO A 69 1.68 -10.74 9.62
C PRO A 69 0.51 -11.05 8.65
N VAL A 70 0.79 -11.67 7.51
CA VAL A 70 -0.15 -11.95 6.41
C VAL A 70 -1.20 -13.00 6.78
N ARG A 71 -0.85 -13.95 7.66
CA ARG A 71 -1.67 -15.14 7.94
C ARG A 71 -3.04 -14.81 8.56
N ASN A 72 -3.18 -13.65 9.21
CA ASN A 72 -4.44 -13.18 9.78
C ASN A 72 -5.38 -12.52 8.76
N CYS A 73 -4.89 -12.24 7.55
CA CYS A 73 -5.60 -11.44 6.56
C CYS A 73 -6.30 -12.29 5.49
N LEU A 74 -5.72 -13.43 5.09
CA LEU A 74 -6.17 -14.27 3.97
C LEU A 74 -7.38 -15.18 4.26
N GLN A 75 -8.10 -15.00 5.37
CA GLN A 75 -9.27 -15.84 5.74
C GLN A 75 -10.57 -15.49 4.97
N LEU A 76 -10.48 -14.76 3.86
CA LEU A 76 -11.62 -14.14 3.20
C LEU A 76 -12.47 -15.05 2.29
N HIS A 77 -12.26 -16.37 2.28
CA HIS A 77 -13.17 -17.28 1.57
C HIS A 77 -13.69 -18.43 2.45
N PRO A 78 -15.02 -18.51 2.71
CA PRO A 78 -15.64 -19.62 3.45
C PRO A 78 -15.58 -20.96 2.70
N ASP A 79 -15.23 -20.94 1.42
CA ASP A 79 -15.25 -22.10 0.52
C ASP A 79 -13.84 -22.62 0.25
N GLY A 80 -13.16 -23.07 1.32
CA GLY A 80 -12.06 -24.07 1.35
C GLY A 80 -10.79 -23.90 0.50
N GLY A 81 -10.74 -23.01 -0.48
CA GLY A 81 -9.60 -22.76 -1.36
C GLY A 81 -9.19 -21.29 -1.27
N ILE A 82 -7.93 -21.04 -0.93
CA ILE A 82 -7.32 -19.71 -0.99
C ILE A 82 -6.94 -19.48 -2.46
N PRO A 83 -7.55 -18.52 -3.20
CA PRO A 83 -7.04 -18.13 -4.49
C PRO A 83 -5.61 -17.63 -4.28
N GLY A 84 -4.65 -18.26 -4.96
CA GLY A 84 -3.25 -17.84 -4.84
C GLY A 84 -3.05 -16.41 -5.34
N LEU A 85 -2.11 -15.67 -4.76
CA LEU A 85 -1.71 -14.34 -5.20
C LEU A 85 -1.27 -14.38 -6.66
N ALA A 86 -1.96 -13.63 -7.51
CA ALA A 86 -1.60 -13.50 -8.92
C ALA A 86 -0.22 -12.84 -9.12
N ALA A 87 0.14 -11.90 -8.23
CA ALA A 87 1.41 -11.19 -8.25
C ALA A 87 1.81 -10.67 -6.86
N SER A 88 3.10 -10.35 -6.70
CA SER A 88 3.65 -9.61 -5.55
C SER A 88 4.43 -8.41 -6.07
N ILE A 89 3.98 -7.19 -5.73
CA ILE A 89 4.46 -5.94 -6.34
C ILE A 89 5.23 -5.14 -5.29
N LEU A 90 6.48 -4.80 -5.60
CA LEU A 90 7.29 -3.91 -4.78
C LEU A 90 7.23 -2.48 -5.33
N VAL A 91 6.79 -1.55 -4.50
CA VAL A 91 6.77 -0.11 -4.82
C VAL A 91 7.75 0.62 -3.89
N VAL A 92 8.71 1.33 -4.49
CA VAL A 92 9.64 2.22 -3.77
C VAL A 92 9.34 3.65 -4.17
N SER A 93 9.07 4.52 -3.18
CA SER A 93 8.68 5.90 -3.43
C SER A 93 9.04 6.81 -2.25
N HIS A 94 8.51 8.02 -2.24
CA HIS A 94 8.79 9.07 -1.26
C HIS A 94 7.65 9.24 -0.26
N GLY A 95 7.98 9.67 0.96
CA GLY A 95 7.03 9.64 2.06
C GLY A 95 5.78 10.51 1.89
N ALA A 96 5.91 11.69 1.28
CA ALA A 96 4.74 12.54 1.00
C ALA A 96 3.80 11.90 -0.02
N TYR A 97 4.36 11.25 -1.05
CA TYR A 97 3.59 10.51 -2.05
C TYR A 97 2.92 9.27 -1.45
N MET A 98 3.68 8.46 -0.68
CA MET A 98 3.16 7.27 -0.02
C MET A 98 2.04 7.61 0.95
N ARG A 99 2.16 8.71 1.70
CA ARG A 99 1.08 9.20 2.57
C ARG A 99 -0.19 9.54 1.78
N SER A 100 -0.07 10.20 0.63
CA SER A 100 -1.23 10.48 -0.24
C SER A 100 -1.84 9.20 -0.82
N LEU A 101 -1.00 8.24 -1.25
CA LEU A 101 -1.45 6.93 -1.72
C LEU A 101 -2.20 6.18 -0.61
N PHE A 102 -1.63 6.07 0.59
CA PHE A 102 -2.29 5.43 1.73
C PHE A 102 -3.59 6.14 2.09
N GLY A 103 -3.61 7.47 2.04
CA GLY A 103 -4.83 8.27 2.22
C GLY A 103 -5.94 7.84 1.27
N TYR A 104 -5.61 7.67 -0.02
CA TYR A 104 -6.53 7.14 -1.04
C TYR A 104 -6.99 5.71 -0.72
N LEU A 105 -6.08 4.76 -0.47
CA LEU A 105 -6.45 3.37 -0.20
C LEU A 105 -7.34 3.24 1.04
N LEU A 106 -7.02 3.98 2.10
CA LEU A 106 -7.70 3.89 3.40
C LEU A 106 -9.04 4.63 3.42
N SER A 107 -9.08 5.83 2.86
CA SER A 107 -10.24 6.71 2.98
C SER A 107 -11.20 6.57 1.81
N ASP A 108 -10.67 6.52 0.59
CA ASP A 108 -11.48 6.54 -0.62
C ASP A 108 -11.91 5.13 -1.00
N LEU A 109 -10.98 4.17 -0.99
CA LEU A 109 -11.24 2.74 -1.28
C LEU A 109 -11.61 1.91 -0.04
N LYS A 110 -11.80 2.56 1.11
CA LYS A 110 -12.28 1.95 2.37
C LYS A 110 -11.53 0.68 2.77
N CYS A 111 -10.20 0.69 2.64
CA CYS A 111 -9.34 -0.43 3.02
C CYS A 111 -9.63 -0.91 4.44
N SER A 112 -9.75 -2.22 4.60
CA SER A 112 -9.86 -2.85 5.92
C SER A 112 -8.52 -2.77 6.66
N LEU A 113 -8.59 -2.52 7.98
CA LEU A 113 -7.42 -2.35 8.84
C LEU A 113 -7.28 -3.50 9.82
N PRO A 114 -6.04 -3.91 10.17
CA PRO A 114 -5.81 -4.85 11.25
C PRO A 114 -6.33 -4.29 12.58
N ALA A 115 -6.87 -5.14 13.45
CA ALA A 115 -7.35 -4.73 14.77
C ALA A 115 -6.24 -4.09 15.65
N THR A 116 -4.98 -4.39 15.35
CA THR A 116 -3.80 -3.85 16.03
C THR A 116 -3.39 -2.46 15.55
N LEU A 117 -3.90 -2.00 14.40
CA LEU A 117 -3.50 -0.74 13.79
C LEU A 117 -4.42 0.39 14.23
N GLY A 118 -3.87 1.33 15.02
CA GLY A 118 -4.62 2.48 15.49
C GLY A 118 -4.82 3.55 14.40
N LYS A 119 -5.94 4.28 14.44
CA LYS A 119 -6.22 5.40 13.50
C LYS A 119 -5.10 6.46 13.45
N PHE A 120 -4.31 6.58 14.53
CA PHE A 120 -3.18 7.52 14.62
C PHE A 120 -1.96 7.13 13.77
N GLU A 121 -1.78 5.85 13.42
CA GLU A 121 -0.67 5.45 12.53
C GLU A 121 -0.92 5.86 11.07
N LEU A 122 -2.18 6.11 10.71
CA LEU A 122 -2.59 6.54 9.37
C LEU A 122 -2.20 7.99 9.05
N SER A 123 -2.08 8.83 10.08
CA SER A 123 -1.63 10.21 9.96
C SER A 123 -0.13 10.38 10.21
N SER A 124 0.58 9.30 10.56
CA SER A 124 2.00 9.32 10.84
C SER A 124 2.83 9.53 9.56
N VAL A 125 4.00 10.13 9.74
CA VAL A 125 4.99 10.27 8.67
C VAL A 125 5.56 8.89 8.36
N THR A 126 5.60 8.52 7.09
CA THR A 126 6.28 7.28 6.67
C THR A 126 7.77 7.41 6.98
N PRO A 127 8.34 6.52 7.82
CA PRO A 127 9.75 6.52 8.15
C PRO A 127 10.58 6.17 6.90
N ASN A 128 11.87 6.52 6.92
CA ASN A 128 12.78 6.01 5.90
C ASN A 128 12.79 4.48 5.93
N THR A 129 12.73 3.87 4.75
CA THR A 129 12.66 2.42 4.53
C THR A 129 11.52 1.69 5.27
N GLY A 130 10.49 2.41 5.75
CA GLY A 130 9.30 1.78 6.28
C GLY A 130 8.56 0.98 5.20
N ILE A 131 8.18 -0.25 5.53
CA ILE A 131 7.49 -1.15 4.60
C ILE A 131 6.00 -1.18 4.97
N SER A 132 5.12 -0.96 4.00
CA SER A 132 3.67 -1.16 4.19
C SER A 132 3.19 -2.19 3.19
N VAL A 133 2.37 -3.12 3.65
CA VAL A 133 1.93 -4.27 2.85
C VAL A 133 0.41 -4.26 2.77
N PHE A 134 -0.10 -4.38 1.55
CA PHE A 134 -1.52 -4.45 1.25
C PHE A 134 -1.80 -5.67 0.40
N ILE A 135 -2.92 -6.34 0.66
CA ILE A 135 -3.52 -7.32 -0.23
C ILE A 135 -4.61 -6.58 -1.01
N VAL A 136 -4.58 -6.71 -2.33
CA VAL A 136 -5.51 -6.03 -3.23
C VAL A 136 -6.20 -7.10 -4.06
N ASP A 137 -7.52 -7.11 -3.99
CA ASP A 137 -8.38 -7.93 -4.84
C ASP A 137 -8.93 -7.03 -5.96
N CYS A 138 -8.63 -7.41 -7.20
CA CYS A 138 -8.95 -6.65 -8.40
C CYS A 138 -9.79 -7.52 -9.33
N GLU A 139 -11.00 -7.05 -9.65
CA GLU A 139 -11.87 -7.66 -10.65
C GLU A 139 -12.17 -6.66 -11.77
N GLU A 140 -12.32 -7.14 -13.00
CA GLU A 140 -12.63 -6.27 -14.14
C GLU A 140 -13.97 -5.56 -13.93
N GLY A 141 -13.97 -4.23 -14.10
CA GLY A 141 -15.16 -3.40 -13.97
C GLY A 141 -15.68 -3.20 -12.54
N ARG A 142 -14.93 -3.60 -11.51
CA ARG A 142 -15.28 -3.37 -10.09
C ARG A 142 -14.22 -2.54 -9.38
N GLU A 143 -14.66 -1.86 -8.32
CA GLU A 143 -13.74 -1.14 -7.42
C GLU A 143 -12.94 -2.19 -6.61
N PRO A 144 -11.60 -2.04 -6.51
CA PRO A 144 -10.76 -3.04 -5.87
C PRO A 144 -10.98 -3.08 -4.36
N ALA A 145 -11.03 -4.28 -3.79
CA ALA A 145 -11.10 -4.48 -2.35
C ALA A 145 -9.68 -4.52 -1.77
N ILE A 146 -9.45 -3.73 -0.71
CA ILE A 146 -8.11 -3.56 -0.13
C ILE A 146 -8.10 -4.01 1.33
N GLN A 147 -7.06 -4.74 1.68
CA GLN A 147 -6.74 -5.10 3.04
C GLN A 147 -5.32 -4.69 3.39
N CYS A 148 -5.20 -3.85 4.42
CA CYS A 148 -3.91 -3.50 4.98
C CYS A 148 -3.42 -4.65 5.86
N VAL A 149 -2.20 -5.13 5.61
CA VAL A 149 -1.54 -6.13 6.45
C VAL A 149 -0.71 -5.44 7.53
N CYS A 150 0.11 -4.47 7.13
CA CYS A 150 0.90 -3.65 8.05
C CYS A 150 1.22 -2.29 7.44
N MET A 151 1.48 -1.31 8.31
CA MET A 151 1.89 0.04 7.94
C MET A 151 3.23 0.37 8.57
N ASN A 152 4.11 1.03 7.81
CA ASN A 152 5.37 1.58 8.31
C ASN A 152 6.21 0.57 9.13
N PHE A 153 6.21 -0.69 8.73
CA PHE A 153 6.94 -1.78 9.36
C PHE A 153 8.45 -1.51 9.30
N GLN A 154 9.08 -1.56 10.48
CA GLN A 154 10.47 -1.13 10.69
C GLN A 154 11.30 -2.15 11.49
N GLU A 155 10.82 -3.38 11.68
CA GLU A 155 11.54 -4.34 12.51
C GLU A 155 12.98 -4.60 12.02
N HIS A 156 13.18 -4.54 10.71
CA HIS A 156 14.50 -4.65 10.07
C HIS A 156 15.48 -3.53 10.46
N LEU A 157 15.00 -2.40 11.00
CA LEU A 157 15.82 -1.26 11.44
C LEU A 157 16.15 -1.30 12.93
N ASN A 158 15.55 -2.20 13.71
CA ASN A 158 15.74 -2.22 15.16
C ASN A 158 17.21 -2.43 15.58
N GLY A 159 18.02 -3.12 14.76
CA GLY A 159 19.46 -3.29 14.97
C GLY A 159 20.34 -2.09 14.58
N VAL A 160 19.77 -1.06 13.94
CA VAL A 160 20.49 0.16 13.49
C VAL A 160 20.36 1.31 14.49
N ARG A 161 19.52 1.15 15.54
CA ARG A 161 19.27 2.18 16.55
C ARG A 161 20.38 2.31 17.62
N GLU A 162 21.45 1.53 17.54
CA GLU A 162 22.64 1.74 18.38
C GLU A 162 23.68 2.61 17.66
N LYS A 163 24.15 3.64 18.39
CA LYS A 163 25.06 4.73 18.03
C LYS A 163 24.35 5.97 17.50
N HIS A 164 23.93 6.85 18.41
CA HIS A 164 24.36 8.25 18.49
C HIS A 164 24.16 8.74 19.93
#